data_AF-A0A662PUK4-F1
#
_entry.id   AF-A0A662PUK4-F1
#
_cell.length_a   1.000
_cell.length_b   1.000
_cell.length_c   1.000
_cell.angle_alpha   90.00
_cell.angle_beta   90.00
_cell.angle_gamma   90.00
#
_symmetry.space_group_name_H-M   'P 1'
#
loop_
_entity.id
_entity.type
_entity.pdbx_description
1 polymer ?
#
loop_
_entity_poly.entity_id
_entity_poly.type
_entity_poly.pdbx_seq_one_letter_code
_entity_poly.pdbx_strand_id
1 'polypeptide(L)'
;MVRRSLAVTSTRHITEIHYQPSRKIVGFEVTSKLTNIREFSPTAEIIRVFNEENVPLITLTKRLWDWKTRLCTDFVAVDLTDTSLTPEFFLKKIKKRFGSYLVSVKIIKDLYPPGFLHDSEGFPYAIVISGPVSKEEWHELPALIFPTRCWRSILADICKEMGTGGLYIIWRMSRNCGKRITQEIKRLLKIENQDYLLAVVLGTAQNLGVVRVLEYRVDWNAPSCSMKVECAARGEDFDDTIAMYTKGFLEGIISEIAGRDVVFDIVSKDDKNSQMQLVSQR
;
A
#
# COMPACT_ATOMS: atom_id res chain seq x y z
N MET A 1 29.98 14.14 8.19
CA MET A 1 29.13 14.94 7.27
C MET A 1 28.81 14.06 6.08
N VAL A 2 27.56 13.62 5.90
CA VAL A 2 27.22 12.59 4.90
C VAL A 2 26.14 13.10 3.95
N ARG A 3 26.52 13.44 2.71
CA ARG A 3 25.59 13.50 1.58
C ARG A 3 25.26 12.05 1.20
N ARG A 4 23.98 11.66 1.22
CA ARG A 4 23.54 10.38 0.66
C ARG A 4 22.63 10.63 -0.52
N SER A 5 23.08 10.29 -1.72
CA SER A 5 22.22 10.11 -2.90
C SER A 5 21.72 8.67 -2.88
N LEU A 6 20.49 8.45 -2.42
CA LEU A 6 19.83 7.15 -2.58
C LEU A 6 19.28 7.09 -4.01
N ALA A 7 20.04 6.45 -4.91
CA ALA A 7 19.50 6.01 -6.19
C ALA A 7 18.57 4.83 -5.93
N VAL A 8 17.26 5.10 -5.89
CA VAL A 8 16.24 4.04 -5.84
C VAL A 8 16.18 3.40 -7.23
N THR A 9 16.89 2.29 -7.40
CA THR A 9 16.75 1.44 -8.57
C THR A 9 15.38 0.76 -8.50
N SER A 10 14.50 1.07 -9.45
CA SER A 10 13.20 0.41 -9.55
C SER A 10 13.39 -1.08 -9.86
N THR A 11 13.20 -1.93 -8.85
CA THR A 11 12.85 -3.33 -9.08
C THR A 11 11.44 -3.35 -9.68
N ARG A 12 11.29 -4.05 -10.81
CA ARG A 12 10.05 -4.19 -11.60
C ARG A 12 8.80 -4.21 -10.72
N HIS A 13 7.83 -3.38 -11.08
CA HIS A 13 6.62 -3.15 -10.30
C HIS A 13 5.68 -4.36 -10.43
N ILE A 14 5.11 -4.84 -9.32
CA ILE A 14 4.14 -5.96 -9.31
C ILE A 14 2.94 -5.69 -10.26
N THR A 15 2.60 -4.41 -10.44
CA THR A 15 1.54 -3.94 -11.34
C THR A 15 1.84 -4.19 -12.83
N GLU A 16 3.10 -4.35 -13.24
CA GLU A 16 3.48 -4.67 -14.63
C GLU A 16 3.17 -6.13 -15.01
N ILE A 17 3.05 -7.04 -14.04
CA ILE A 17 2.79 -8.47 -14.26
C ILE A 17 1.31 -8.74 -14.59
N HIS A 18 0.41 -7.82 -14.21
CA HIS A 18 -1.04 -8.04 -14.18
C HIS A 18 -1.82 -7.53 -15.40
N TYR A 19 -1.25 -6.67 -16.24
CA TYR A 19 -1.94 -6.10 -17.40
C TYR A 19 -1.45 -6.71 -18.73
N GLN A 20 -1.48 -8.03 -18.84
CA GLN A 20 -1.31 -8.74 -20.12
C GLN A 20 -2.66 -9.33 -20.53
N PRO A 21 -3.37 -8.75 -21.51
CA PRO A 21 -4.67 -9.26 -21.97
C PRO A 21 -4.65 -10.71 -22.45
N SER A 22 -3.46 -11.22 -22.80
CA SER A 22 -3.24 -12.61 -23.19
C SER A 22 -3.26 -13.59 -22.02
N ARG A 23 -3.13 -13.13 -20.77
CA ARG A 23 -3.08 -14.01 -19.59
C ARG A 23 -4.48 -14.40 -19.10
N LYS A 24 -4.68 -15.69 -18.85
CA LYS A 24 -5.94 -16.27 -18.33
C LYS A 24 -5.85 -16.47 -16.82
N ILE A 25 -6.00 -15.38 -16.07
CA ILE A 25 -5.98 -15.44 -14.61
C ILE A 25 -7.36 -15.77 -14.06
N VAL A 26 -7.44 -16.73 -13.16
CA VAL A 26 -8.71 -17.21 -12.58
C VAL A 26 -8.62 -17.28 -11.07
N GLY A 27 -9.66 -16.79 -10.39
CA GLY A 27 -9.76 -16.87 -8.94
C GLY A 27 -10.65 -17.98 -8.42
N PHE A 28 -10.34 -18.45 -7.21
CA PHE A 28 -11.14 -19.39 -6.43
C PHE A 28 -11.31 -18.88 -5.00
N GLU A 29 -12.55 -18.85 -4.52
CA GLU A 29 -12.88 -18.66 -3.10
C GLU A 29 -13.26 -20.03 -2.52
N VAL A 30 -12.49 -20.55 -1.57
CA VAL A 30 -12.69 -21.87 -0.98
C VAL A 30 -12.91 -21.73 0.53
N THR A 31 -14.14 -21.94 0.97
CA THR A 31 -14.49 -21.97 2.39
C THR A 31 -14.52 -23.41 2.89
N SER A 32 -13.83 -23.68 3.99
CA SER A 32 -13.70 -25.00 4.59
C SER A 32 -13.78 -24.93 6.12
N LYS A 33 -14.09 -26.07 6.74
CA LYS A 33 -14.09 -26.22 8.19
C LYS A 33 -12.66 -26.37 8.68
N LEU A 34 -12.26 -25.52 9.63
CA LEU A 34 -11.07 -25.73 10.44
C LEU A 34 -11.36 -26.87 11.43
N THR A 35 -10.93 -28.07 11.07
CA THR A 35 -10.84 -29.19 12.00
C THR A 35 -9.44 -29.27 12.58
N ASN A 36 -9.09 -30.34 13.29
CA ASN A 36 -7.76 -30.53 13.84
C ASN A 36 -6.70 -30.35 12.72
N ILE A 37 -5.86 -29.32 12.83
CA ILE A 37 -4.91 -28.93 11.77
C ILE A 37 -3.92 -30.04 11.42
N ARG A 38 -3.75 -31.02 12.33
CA ARG A 38 -2.92 -32.22 12.13
C ARG A 38 -3.52 -33.21 11.13
N GLU A 39 -4.83 -33.21 10.93
CA GLU A 39 -5.53 -34.12 10.03
C GLU A 39 -5.81 -33.49 8.66
N PHE A 40 -6.13 -32.20 8.63
CA PHE A 40 -6.48 -31.50 7.40
C PHE A 40 -6.08 -30.02 7.48
N SER A 41 -5.19 -29.59 6.59
CA SER A 41 -4.81 -28.19 6.41
C SER A 41 -5.39 -27.66 5.10
N PRO A 42 -6.50 -26.88 5.14
CA PRO A 42 -7.16 -26.38 3.94
C PRO A 42 -6.21 -25.71 2.95
N THR A 43 -5.41 -24.78 3.44
CA THR A 43 -4.43 -24.03 2.66
C THR A 43 -3.41 -24.97 1.99
N ALA A 44 -2.90 -25.98 2.70
CA ALA A 44 -1.96 -26.93 2.13
C ALA A 44 -2.60 -27.83 1.05
N GLU A 45 -3.85 -28.25 1.26
CA GLU A 45 -4.57 -29.07 0.29
C GLU A 45 -4.92 -28.28 -0.97
N ILE A 46 -5.23 -26.99 -0.85
CA ILE A 46 -5.38 -26.06 -1.97
C ILE A 46 -4.06 -25.94 -2.76
N ILE A 47 -2.93 -25.75 -2.08
CA ILE A 47 -1.63 -25.66 -2.76
C ILE A 47 -1.36 -26.95 -3.55
N ARG A 48 -1.63 -28.11 -2.94
CA ARG A 48 -1.47 -29.42 -3.59
C ARG A 48 -2.33 -29.58 -4.83
N VAL A 49 -3.58 -29.09 -4.82
CA VAL A 49 -4.49 -29.17 -5.96
C VAL A 49 -3.86 -28.57 -7.23
N PHE A 50 -3.22 -27.41 -7.11
CA PHE A 50 -2.62 -26.70 -8.23
C PHE A 50 -1.20 -27.19 -8.54
N ASN A 51 -0.38 -27.48 -7.52
CA ASN A 51 0.97 -27.99 -7.70
C ASN A 51 1.02 -29.34 -8.43
N GLU A 52 0.07 -30.24 -8.16
CA GLU A 52 -0.03 -31.54 -8.86
C GLU A 52 -0.25 -31.39 -10.37
N GLU A 53 -0.76 -30.24 -10.81
CA GLU A 53 -1.01 -29.94 -12.22
C GLU A 53 0.04 -28.98 -12.80
N ASN A 54 1.12 -28.71 -12.06
CA ASN A 54 2.13 -27.71 -12.38
C ASN A 54 1.55 -26.32 -12.71
N VAL A 55 0.43 -25.95 -12.07
CA VAL A 55 -0.18 -24.63 -12.25
C VAL A 55 0.39 -23.65 -11.23
N PRO A 56 1.03 -22.55 -11.68
CA PRO A 56 1.60 -21.57 -10.76
C PRO A 56 0.49 -20.81 -10.03
N LEU A 57 0.60 -20.83 -8.71
CA LEU A 57 -0.16 -19.96 -7.81
C LEU A 57 0.39 -18.54 -7.95
N ILE A 58 -0.48 -17.60 -8.30
CA ILE A 58 -0.14 -16.17 -8.32
C ILE A 58 -0.31 -15.59 -6.92
N THR A 59 -1.37 -16.01 -6.23
CA THR A 59 -1.68 -15.57 -4.87
C THR A 59 -2.46 -16.63 -4.12
N LEU A 60 -2.29 -16.65 -2.80
CA LEU A 60 -3.03 -17.49 -1.87
C LEU A 60 -3.16 -16.73 -0.56
N THR A 61 -4.38 -16.36 -0.21
CA THR A 61 -4.67 -15.56 0.98
C THR A 61 -5.71 -16.26 1.81
N LYS A 62 -5.71 -15.99 3.10
CA LYS A 62 -6.50 -16.75 4.07
C LYS A 62 -7.24 -15.81 5.01
N ARG A 63 -8.56 -15.92 5.02
CA ARG A 63 -9.41 -15.31 6.04
C ARG A 63 -9.87 -16.37 7.03
N LEU A 64 -9.48 -16.21 8.28
CA LEU A 64 -10.07 -16.95 9.40
C LEU A 64 -11.36 -16.23 9.79
N TRP A 65 -12.50 -16.90 9.61
CA TRP A 65 -13.75 -16.45 10.20
C TRP A 65 -13.75 -16.98 11.62
N ASP A 66 -13.73 -16.08 12.61
CA ASP A 66 -13.94 -16.26 14.06
C ASP A 66 -13.69 -17.67 14.63
N TRP A 67 -12.83 -17.78 15.66
CA TRP A 67 -12.58 -19.01 16.43
C TRP A 67 -13.86 -19.75 16.87
N LYS A 68 -14.99 -19.04 17.00
CA LYS A 68 -16.32 -19.62 17.26
C LYS A 68 -16.90 -20.43 16.11
N THR A 69 -16.68 -19.98 14.87
CA THR A 69 -17.27 -20.57 13.67
C THR A 69 -16.39 -21.65 13.06
N ARG A 70 -15.09 -21.64 13.39
CA ARG A 70 -14.09 -22.60 12.90
C ARG A 70 -14.12 -22.72 11.37
N LEU A 71 -14.24 -21.60 10.65
CA LEU A 71 -14.20 -21.59 9.19
C LEU A 71 -12.94 -20.89 8.69
N CYS A 72 -12.39 -21.43 7.61
CA CYS A 72 -11.31 -20.82 6.84
C CYS A 72 -11.80 -20.58 5.43
N THR A 73 -11.62 -19.35 4.94
CA THR A 73 -11.82 -19.04 3.53
C THR A 73 -10.47 -18.71 2.92
N ASP A 74 -10.00 -19.59 2.04
CA ASP A 74 -8.80 -19.38 1.23
C ASP A 74 -9.23 -18.74 -0.10
N PHE A 75 -8.58 -17.64 -0.48
CA PHE A 75 -8.73 -17.02 -1.79
C PHE A 75 -7.47 -17.29 -2.61
N VAL A 76 -7.64 -17.80 -3.82
CA VAL A 76 -6.53 -18.23 -4.68
C VAL A 76 -6.68 -17.62 -6.05
N ALA A 77 -5.59 -17.14 -6.64
CA ALA A 77 -5.52 -16.85 -8.07
C ALA A 77 -4.42 -17.68 -8.73
N VAL A 78 -4.73 -18.19 -9.92
CA VAL A 78 -3.82 -19.03 -10.70
C VAL A 78 -3.74 -18.55 -12.14
N ASP A 79 -2.59 -18.81 -12.76
CA ASP A 79 -2.41 -18.60 -14.20
C ASP A 79 -2.73 -19.88 -14.99
N LEU A 80 -3.75 -19.82 -15.84
CA LEU A 80 -4.11 -20.92 -16.74
C LEU A 80 -3.70 -20.67 -18.21
N THR A 81 -2.91 -19.62 -18.49
CA THR A 81 -2.59 -19.15 -19.85
C THR A 81 -2.03 -20.25 -20.74
N ASP A 82 -1.01 -20.95 -20.26
CA ASP A 82 -0.27 -21.97 -21.01
C ASP A 82 -0.80 -23.39 -20.74
N THR A 83 -2.00 -23.50 -20.17
CA THR A 83 -2.60 -24.78 -19.77
C THR A 83 -3.86 -25.07 -20.58
N SER A 84 -4.14 -26.35 -20.82
CA SER A 84 -5.43 -26.81 -21.34
C SER A 84 -6.49 -27.00 -20.25
N LEU A 85 -6.15 -26.71 -18.99
CA LEU A 85 -7.01 -26.95 -17.83
C LEU A 85 -8.01 -25.81 -17.67
N THR A 86 -9.22 -26.15 -17.20
CA THR A 86 -10.30 -25.18 -17.02
C THR A 86 -10.56 -24.88 -15.54
N PRO A 87 -11.20 -23.74 -15.23
CA PRO A 87 -11.64 -23.46 -13.86
C PRO A 87 -12.52 -24.57 -13.28
N GLU A 88 -13.37 -25.17 -14.11
CA GLU A 88 -14.27 -26.25 -13.74
C GLU A 88 -13.53 -27.55 -13.41
N PHE A 89 -12.37 -27.80 -14.03
CA PHE A 89 -11.50 -28.92 -13.68
C PHE A 89 -11.01 -28.76 -12.23
N PHE A 90 -10.50 -27.58 -11.86
CA PHE A 90 -10.04 -27.31 -10.50
C PHE A 90 -11.19 -27.29 -9.49
N LEU A 91 -12.36 -26.76 -9.85
CA LEU A 91 -13.57 -26.83 -9.02
C LEU A 91 -13.90 -28.27 -8.62
N LYS A 92 -13.86 -29.21 -9.58
CA LYS A 92 -14.10 -30.64 -9.31
C LYS A 92 -12.99 -31.23 -8.44
N LYS A 93 -11.73 -30.88 -8.70
CA LYS A 93 -10.57 -31.37 -7.94
C LYS A 93 -10.59 -30.90 -6.48
N ILE A 94 -10.92 -29.64 -6.22
CA ILE A 94 -11.10 -29.06 -4.88
C ILE A 94 -12.24 -29.78 -4.15
N LYS A 95 -13.42 -29.91 -4.79
CA LYS A 95 -14.57 -30.64 -4.20
C LYS A 95 -14.21 -32.06 -3.79
N LYS A 96 -13.51 -32.79 -4.67
CA LYS A 96 -13.07 -34.16 -4.39
C LYS A 96 -12.09 -34.23 -3.22
N ARG A 97 -11.11 -33.33 -3.18
CA ARG A 97 -10.04 -33.36 -2.18
C ARG A 97 -10.50 -32.91 -0.79
N PHE A 98 -11.34 -31.88 -0.74
CA PHE A 98 -11.82 -31.32 0.52
C PHE A 98 -12.95 -32.14 1.12
N GLY A 99 -13.74 -32.86 0.31
CA GLY A 99 -14.80 -33.75 0.79
C GLY A 99 -15.74 -33.07 1.80
N SER A 100 -15.93 -33.69 2.96
CA SER A 100 -16.79 -33.19 4.04
C SER A 100 -16.28 -31.94 4.76
N TYR A 101 -15.01 -31.58 4.56
CA TYR A 101 -14.41 -30.35 5.09
C TYR A 101 -14.79 -29.12 4.25
N LEU A 102 -15.22 -29.30 3.00
CA LEU A 102 -15.64 -28.19 2.15
C LEU A 102 -16.99 -27.64 2.59
N VAL A 103 -17.07 -26.32 2.75
CA VAL A 103 -18.32 -25.59 2.96
C VAL A 103 -18.80 -25.00 1.64
N SER A 104 -17.92 -24.30 0.93
CA SER A 104 -18.21 -23.75 -0.39
C SER A 104 -16.96 -23.58 -1.24
N VAL A 105 -17.13 -23.66 -2.56
CA VAL A 105 -16.11 -23.23 -3.52
C VAL A 105 -16.78 -22.45 -4.64
N LYS A 106 -16.22 -21.30 -4.99
CA LYS A 106 -16.71 -20.44 -6.08
C LYS A 106 -15.56 -20.11 -7.02
N ILE A 107 -15.86 -20.09 -8.32
CA ILE A 107 -14.97 -19.53 -9.34
C ILE A 107 -15.26 -18.02 -9.41
N ILE A 108 -14.22 -17.22 -9.34
CA ILE A 108 -14.28 -15.77 -9.50
C ILE A 108 -13.87 -15.47 -10.94
N LYS A 109 -14.87 -15.26 -11.81
CA LYS A 109 -14.68 -15.03 -13.25
C LYS A 109 -14.19 -13.62 -13.56
N ASP A 110 -14.57 -12.66 -12.72
CA ASP A 110 -14.15 -11.26 -12.79
C ASP A 110 -13.27 -10.93 -11.59
N LEU A 111 -12.14 -11.64 -11.44
CA LEU A 111 -11.21 -11.42 -10.33
C LEU A 111 -10.71 -9.96 -10.29
N TYR A 112 -10.72 -9.30 -11.45
CA TYR A 112 -10.38 -7.89 -11.64
C TYR A 112 -11.43 -7.24 -12.56
N PRO A 113 -12.55 -6.70 -12.04
CA PRO A 113 -13.45 -5.91 -12.88
C PRO A 113 -12.67 -4.75 -13.52
N PRO A 114 -12.91 -4.43 -14.81
CA PRO A 114 -12.23 -3.32 -15.46
C PRO A 114 -12.37 -2.03 -14.65
N GLY A 115 -11.25 -1.38 -14.33
CA GLY A 115 -11.23 -0.07 -13.65
C GLY A 115 -10.95 -0.09 -12.14
N PHE A 116 -10.81 -1.25 -11.50
CA PHE A 116 -10.38 -1.33 -10.09
C PHE A 116 -8.90 -1.70 -9.94
N LEU A 117 -8.23 -1.02 -9.01
CA LEU A 117 -6.89 -1.36 -8.55
C LEU A 117 -7.04 -2.29 -7.33
N HIS A 118 -6.65 -3.55 -7.47
CA HIS A 118 -6.62 -4.54 -6.38
C HIS A 118 -5.17 -4.99 -6.11
N ASP A 119 -4.84 -5.30 -4.85
CA ASP A 119 -3.61 -6.04 -4.57
C ASP A 119 -3.73 -7.52 -4.98
N SER A 120 -2.66 -8.28 -4.73
CA SER A 120 -2.65 -9.74 -4.91
C SER A 120 -3.72 -10.46 -4.09
N GLU A 121 -4.41 -9.80 -3.15
CA GLU A 121 -5.39 -10.40 -2.24
C GLU A 121 -6.84 -10.03 -2.56
N GLY A 122 -7.09 -9.19 -3.57
CA GLY A 122 -8.45 -8.74 -3.93
C GLY A 122 -9.03 -7.69 -2.98
N PHE A 123 -8.20 -7.09 -2.12
CA PHE A 123 -8.57 -5.99 -1.23
C PHE A 123 -8.07 -4.65 -1.79
N PRO A 124 -8.59 -3.50 -1.30
CA PRO A 124 -7.85 -2.25 -1.43
C PRO A 124 -6.46 -2.45 -0.81
N TYR A 125 -5.42 -2.11 -1.58
CA TYR A 125 -4.06 -2.59 -1.36
C TYR A 125 -3.58 -2.55 0.09
N ALA A 126 -3.03 -3.65 0.59
CA ALA A 126 -2.18 -3.62 1.77
C ALA A 126 -0.75 -3.16 1.42
N ILE A 127 -0.21 -2.21 2.18
CA ILE A 127 1.19 -1.82 2.14
C ILE A 127 1.95 -2.81 3.00
N VAL A 128 2.75 -3.64 2.34
CA VAL A 128 3.69 -4.54 3.03
C VAL A 128 4.92 -3.73 3.43
N ILE A 129 5.13 -3.59 4.74
CA ILE A 129 6.30 -2.93 5.31
C ILE A 129 7.18 -4.00 5.93
N SER A 130 8.37 -4.19 5.34
CA SER A 130 9.43 -5.01 5.93
C SER A 130 10.37 -4.10 6.73
N GLY A 131 10.60 -4.46 7.99
CA GLY A 131 11.54 -3.76 8.87
C GLY A 131 12.80 -4.58 9.13
N PRO A 132 13.85 -3.96 9.69
CA PRO A 132 15.10 -4.66 10.00
C PRO A 132 15.01 -5.54 11.25
N VAL A 133 13.89 -5.51 11.99
CA VAL A 133 13.78 -6.12 13.32
C VAL A 133 13.68 -7.65 13.25
N SER A 134 13.26 -8.21 12.12
CA SER A 134 13.61 -9.57 11.71
C SER A 134 13.40 -9.67 10.20
N LYS A 135 14.27 -10.40 9.49
CA LYS A 135 14.07 -10.69 8.05
C LYS A 135 12.83 -11.59 7.78
N GLU A 136 12.07 -11.91 8.83
CA GLU A 136 11.07 -12.98 8.86
C GLU A 136 9.66 -12.48 9.22
N GLU A 137 9.52 -11.26 9.78
CA GLU A 137 8.20 -10.66 10.07
C GLU A 137 7.81 -9.60 9.03
N TRP A 138 6.71 -9.88 8.32
CA TRP A 138 6.05 -8.95 7.41
C TRP A 138 4.93 -8.24 8.15
N HIS A 139 4.86 -6.91 8.05
CA HIS A 139 3.75 -6.13 8.58
C HIS A 139 2.90 -5.57 7.44
N GLU A 140 1.59 -5.68 7.58
CA GLU A 140 0.63 -5.18 6.59
C GLU A 140 -0.10 -3.94 7.14
N LEU A 141 -0.12 -2.87 6.36
CA LEU A 141 -0.97 -1.71 6.60
C LEU A 141 -2.05 -1.64 5.52
N PRO A 142 -3.34 -1.70 5.87
CA PRO A 142 -4.40 -1.53 4.87
C PRO A 142 -4.32 -0.12 4.28
N ALA A 143 -4.38 0.00 2.95
CA ALA A 143 -4.40 1.26 2.25
C ALA A 143 -5.52 1.29 1.19
N LEU A 144 -6.06 2.48 0.98
CA LEU A 144 -7.00 2.75 -0.11
C LEU A 144 -6.21 3.38 -1.26
N ILE A 145 -6.26 2.77 -2.44
CA ILE A 145 -5.66 3.34 -3.66
C ILE A 145 -6.74 4.04 -4.47
N PHE A 146 -6.45 5.29 -4.83
CA PHE A 146 -7.26 6.08 -5.75
C PHE A 146 -6.46 6.42 -7.00
N PRO A 147 -7.08 6.48 -8.18
CA PRO A 147 -6.47 7.14 -9.32
C PRO A 147 -6.12 8.58 -8.95
N THR A 148 -4.90 9.02 -9.27
CA THR A 148 -4.42 10.37 -8.90
C THR A 148 -5.35 11.48 -9.37
N ARG A 149 -5.96 11.33 -10.55
CA ARG A 149 -6.95 12.29 -11.08
C ARG A 149 -8.19 12.41 -10.19
N CYS A 150 -8.72 11.30 -9.68
CA CYS A 150 -9.86 11.33 -8.76
C CYS A 150 -9.49 12.03 -7.45
N TRP A 151 -8.30 11.72 -6.91
CA TRP A 151 -7.79 12.40 -5.73
C TRP A 151 -7.67 13.91 -5.93
N ARG A 152 -7.12 14.34 -7.06
CA ARG A 152 -7.01 15.76 -7.41
C ARG A 152 -8.36 16.45 -7.56
N SER A 153 -9.32 15.80 -8.25
CA SER A 153 -10.67 16.35 -8.40
C SER A 153 -11.32 16.58 -7.03
N ILE A 154 -11.21 15.61 -6.10
CA ILE A 154 -11.74 15.77 -4.74
C ILE A 154 -11.12 17.00 -4.06
N LEU A 155 -9.79 17.14 -4.10
CA LEU A 155 -9.12 18.27 -3.47
C LEU A 155 -9.50 19.61 -4.13
N ALA A 156 -9.58 19.65 -5.45
CA ALA A 156 -9.97 20.84 -6.21
C ALA A 156 -11.43 21.25 -5.92
N ASP A 157 -12.35 20.28 -5.83
CA ASP A 157 -13.76 20.53 -5.53
C ASP A 157 -13.93 21.07 -4.11
N ILE A 158 -13.18 20.56 -3.12
CA ILE A 158 -13.16 21.13 -1.76
C ILE A 158 -12.75 22.61 -1.80
N CYS A 159 -11.71 22.96 -2.54
CA CYS A 159 -11.27 24.35 -2.70
C CYS A 159 -12.29 25.21 -3.45
N LYS A 160 -12.96 24.65 -4.46
CA LYS A 160 -14.00 25.35 -5.22
C LYS A 160 -15.20 25.68 -4.35
N GLU A 161 -15.63 24.76 -3.49
CA GLU A 161 -16.80 24.94 -2.61
C GLU A 161 -16.49 25.82 -1.40
N MET A 162 -15.27 25.72 -0.84
CA MET A 162 -14.94 26.34 0.45
C MET A 162 -13.91 27.48 0.36
N GLY A 163 -13.41 27.81 -0.82
CA GLY A 163 -12.40 28.84 -1.04
C GLY A 163 -11.13 28.58 -0.23
N THR A 164 -10.61 29.62 0.44
CA THR A 164 -9.42 29.54 1.30
C THR A 164 -9.60 28.58 2.49
N GLY A 165 -10.83 28.38 2.96
CA GLY A 165 -11.14 27.37 3.98
C GLY A 165 -10.85 25.95 3.51
N GLY A 166 -11.01 25.68 2.20
CA GLY A 166 -10.68 24.39 1.60
C GLY A 166 -9.19 24.06 1.70
N LEU A 167 -8.31 25.03 1.42
CA LEU A 167 -6.86 24.84 1.55
C LEU A 167 -6.45 24.49 3.00
N TYR A 168 -7.08 25.13 3.99
CA TYR A 168 -6.84 24.81 5.40
C TYR A 168 -7.30 23.37 5.75
N ILE A 169 -8.45 22.93 5.25
CA ILE A 169 -8.94 21.55 5.45
C ILE A 169 -7.95 20.55 4.86
N ILE A 170 -7.48 20.80 3.63
CA ILE A 170 -6.52 19.94 2.93
C ILE A 170 -5.21 19.84 3.70
N TRP A 171 -4.67 20.98 4.14
CA TRP A 171 -3.48 21.05 4.98
C TRP A 171 -3.66 20.26 6.29
N ARG A 172 -4.79 20.44 6.99
CA ARG A 172 -5.03 19.77 8.27
C ARG A 172 -5.22 18.26 8.12
N MET A 173 -5.97 17.84 7.11
CA MET A 173 -6.20 16.43 6.79
C MET A 173 -4.89 15.73 6.45
N SER A 174 -4.09 16.31 5.57
CA SER A 174 -2.79 15.76 5.17
C SER A 174 -1.80 15.71 6.33
N ARG A 175 -1.77 16.75 7.19
CA ARG A 175 -0.97 16.75 8.42
C ARG A 175 -1.32 15.64 9.38
N ASN A 176 -2.61 15.37 9.58
CA ASN A 176 -3.04 14.23 10.38
C ASN A 176 -2.62 12.90 9.73
N CYS A 177 -2.73 12.78 8.41
CA CYS A 177 -2.30 11.60 7.68
C CYS A 177 -0.80 11.33 7.87
N GLY A 178 0.05 12.35 7.72
CA GLY A 178 1.49 12.25 7.95
C GLY A 178 1.88 11.85 9.37
N LYS A 179 1.16 12.37 10.39
CA LYS A 179 1.33 11.93 11.79
C LYS A 179 0.98 10.46 11.96
N ARG A 180 -0.19 10.04 11.47
CA ARG A 180 -0.70 8.67 11.65
C ARG A 180 0.15 7.61 10.96
N ILE A 181 0.60 7.85 9.72
CA ILE A 181 1.47 6.87 9.03
C ILE A 181 2.80 6.70 9.76
N THR A 182 3.35 7.78 10.31
CA THR A 182 4.58 7.75 11.10
C THR A 182 4.39 6.95 12.39
N GLN A 183 3.28 7.16 13.11
CA GLN A 183 2.92 6.42 14.32
C GLN A 183 2.79 4.92 14.04
N GLU A 184 2.09 4.55 12.98
CA GLU A 184 1.90 3.13 12.61
C GLU A 184 3.22 2.47 12.22
N ILE A 185 4.04 3.12 11.40
CA ILE A 185 5.37 2.60 11.03
C ILE A 185 6.27 2.45 12.26
N LYS A 186 6.30 3.46 13.13
CA LYS A 186 7.07 3.40 14.39
C LYS A 186 6.58 2.25 15.28
N ARG A 187 5.26 2.06 15.41
CA ARG A 187 4.65 0.99 16.21
C ARG A 187 4.97 -0.40 15.66
N LEU A 188 4.83 -0.58 14.35
CA LEU A 188 5.06 -1.87 13.69
C LEU A 188 6.54 -2.25 13.72
N LEU A 189 7.41 -1.32 13.32
CA LEU A 189 8.83 -1.60 13.14
C LEU A 189 9.68 -1.32 14.39
N LYS A 190 9.09 -0.76 15.45
CA LYS A 190 9.77 -0.43 16.72
C LYS A 190 11.07 0.39 16.52
N ILE A 191 11.03 1.33 15.58
CA ILE A 191 12.20 2.15 15.23
C ILE A 191 12.32 3.31 16.23
N GLU A 192 13.45 3.36 16.93
CA GLU A 192 13.77 4.47 17.86
C GLU A 192 14.66 5.55 17.22
N ASN A 193 15.47 5.19 16.21
CA ASN A 193 16.34 6.16 15.56
C ASN A 193 15.53 7.10 14.63
N GLN A 194 15.56 8.40 14.89
CA GLN A 194 14.78 9.42 14.18
C GLN A 194 15.12 9.49 12.68
N ASP A 195 16.41 9.48 12.34
CA ASP A 195 16.85 9.54 10.93
C ASP A 195 16.39 8.31 10.13
N TYR A 196 16.48 7.14 10.76
CA TYR A 196 16.05 5.89 10.14
C TYR A 196 14.53 5.83 10.01
N LEU A 197 13.79 6.27 11.03
CA LEU A 197 12.33 6.37 10.97
C LEU A 197 11.91 7.33 9.84
N LEU A 198 12.54 8.50 9.74
CA LEU A 198 12.25 9.46 8.68
C LEU A 198 12.50 8.85 7.29
N ALA A 199 13.64 8.18 7.10
CA ALA A 199 13.96 7.55 5.82
C ALA A 199 12.93 6.48 5.43
N VAL A 200 12.48 5.65 6.37
CA VAL A 200 11.47 4.61 6.11
C VAL A 200 10.11 5.21 5.80
N VAL A 201 9.68 6.24 6.55
CA VAL A 201 8.38 6.90 6.34
C VAL A 201 8.36 7.63 5.00
N LEU A 202 9.41 8.38 4.67
CA LEU A 202 9.51 9.06 3.37
C LEU A 202 9.58 8.06 2.22
N GLY A 203 10.37 6.99 2.35
CA GLY A 203 10.43 5.93 1.35
C GLY A 203 9.07 5.28 1.10
N THR A 204 8.34 4.97 2.18
CA THR A 204 6.96 4.46 2.09
C THR A 204 6.04 5.45 1.39
N ALA A 205 6.03 6.71 1.81
CA ALA A 205 5.18 7.74 1.20
C ALA A 205 5.49 7.98 -0.29
N GLN A 206 6.78 7.90 -0.67
CA GLN A 206 7.23 8.00 -2.06
C GLN A 206 6.75 6.83 -2.91
N ASN A 207 6.86 5.59 -2.39
CA ASN A 207 6.40 4.40 -3.10
C ASN A 207 4.87 4.38 -3.27
N LEU A 208 4.14 5.04 -2.38
CA LEU A 208 2.69 5.20 -2.48
C LEU A 208 2.27 6.35 -3.40
N GLY A 209 3.22 7.11 -3.94
CA GLY A 209 2.91 8.28 -4.78
C GLY A 209 2.21 9.40 -4.01
N VAL A 210 2.42 9.50 -2.70
CA VAL A 210 1.85 10.57 -1.85
C VAL A 210 2.65 11.86 -1.98
N VAL A 211 3.98 11.74 -1.95
CA VAL A 211 4.94 12.84 -2.11
C VAL A 211 6.18 12.31 -2.78
N ARG A 212 6.88 13.13 -3.57
CA ARG A 212 8.22 12.78 -4.05
C ARG A 212 9.25 13.75 -3.49
N VAL A 213 10.01 13.27 -2.50
CA VAL A 213 11.11 14.03 -1.89
C VAL A 213 12.38 13.77 -2.69
N LEU A 214 12.99 14.84 -3.21
CA LEU A 214 14.23 14.80 -3.98
C LEU A 214 15.45 14.89 -3.07
N GLU A 215 15.38 15.82 -2.12
CA GLU A 215 16.45 16.08 -1.17
C GLU A 215 15.82 16.50 0.15
N TYR A 216 16.42 16.09 1.26
CA TYR A 216 16.08 16.64 2.56
C TYR A 216 17.30 16.80 3.45
N ARG A 217 17.23 17.74 4.39
CA ARG A 217 18.15 17.90 5.50
C ARG A 217 17.35 18.17 6.75
N VAL A 218 17.62 17.42 7.81
CA VAL A 218 17.00 17.64 9.12
C VAL A 218 18.10 17.67 10.16
N ASP A 219 18.03 18.65 11.05
CA ASP A 219 18.78 18.68 12.30
C ASP A 219 17.77 18.63 13.45
N TRP A 220 17.73 17.47 14.12
CA TRP A 220 16.81 17.24 15.23
C TRP A 220 17.15 18.08 16.46
N ASN A 221 18.42 18.46 16.63
CA ASN A 221 18.92 19.23 17.77
C ASN A 221 18.78 20.73 17.54
N ALA A 222 19.14 21.21 16.35
CA ALA A 222 18.98 22.59 15.96
C ALA A 222 17.80 22.71 14.99
N PRO A 223 16.66 23.33 15.34
CA PRO A 223 15.98 24.09 14.30
C PRO A 223 15.12 23.33 13.31
N SER A 224 15.76 22.56 12.45
CA SER A 224 15.91 23.01 11.07
C SER A 224 15.67 21.84 10.15
N CYS A 225 14.78 22.07 9.21
CA CYS A 225 14.43 21.07 8.22
C CYS A 225 14.31 21.77 6.87
N SER A 226 14.91 21.21 5.82
CA SER A 226 14.67 21.63 4.45
C SER A 226 14.38 20.42 3.59
N MET A 227 13.40 20.55 2.70
CA MET A 227 12.98 19.48 1.82
C MET A 227 12.70 20.04 0.43
N LYS A 228 13.36 19.47 -0.58
CA LYS A 228 13.03 19.70 -1.98
C LYS A 228 12.07 18.61 -2.42
N VAL A 229 10.92 19.00 -2.93
CA VAL A 229 9.84 18.08 -3.29
C VAL A 229 9.33 18.36 -4.70
N GLU A 230 8.81 17.32 -5.33
CA GLU A 230 8.13 17.41 -6.61
C GLU A 230 6.77 16.71 -6.55
N CYS A 231 5.95 16.93 -7.57
CA CYS A 231 4.67 16.26 -7.69
C CYS A 231 4.90 14.75 -7.77
N ALA A 232 4.21 13.99 -6.92
CA ALA A 232 4.30 12.54 -6.95
C ALA A 232 3.72 11.94 -8.24
N ALA A 233 2.75 12.63 -8.86
CA ALA A 233 2.19 12.27 -10.16
C ALA A 233 3.07 12.78 -11.29
N ARG A 234 3.71 11.86 -12.02
CA ARG A 234 4.57 12.21 -13.16
C ARG A 234 3.78 12.99 -14.22
N GLY A 235 4.33 14.14 -14.61
CA GLY A 235 3.80 14.95 -15.71
C GLY A 235 2.64 15.87 -15.33
N GLU A 236 2.36 16.03 -14.02
CA GLU A 236 1.34 16.96 -13.56
C GLU A 236 1.91 18.15 -12.78
N ASP A 237 1.21 19.28 -12.86
CA ASP A 237 1.63 20.54 -12.24
C ASP A 237 1.42 20.53 -10.72
N PHE A 238 2.33 21.20 -10.03
CA PHE A 238 2.33 21.37 -8.59
C PHE A 238 1.45 22.58 -8.19
N ASP A 239 0.13 22.45 -8.26
CA ASP A 239 -0.81 23.53 -7.91
C ASP A 239 -0.86 23.82 -6.39
N ASP A 240 -1.59 24.86 -5.98
CA ASP A 240 -1.66 25.26 -4.55
C ASP A 240 -2.29 24.19 -3.66
N THR A 241 -3.18 23.40 -4.23
CA THR A 241 -3.88 22.31 -3.56
C THR A 241 -2.92 21.16 -3.24
N ILE A 242 -2.15 20.72 -4.24
CA ILE A 242 -1.08 19.72 -4.09
C ILE A 242 0.01 20.24 -3.16
N ALA A 243 0.34 21.52 -3.26
CA ALA A 243 1.34 22.15 -2.41
C ALA A 243 0.92 22.14 -0.94
N MET A 244 -0.33 22.51 -0.63
CA MET A 244 -0.87 22.48 0.74
C MET A 244 -1.01 21.07 1.29
N TYR A 245 -1.44 20.11 0.46
CA TYR A 245 -1.47 18.71 0.84
C TYR A 245 -0.07 18.18 1.18
N THR A 246 0.90 18.43 0.30
CA THR A 246 2.29 17.99 0.49
C THR A 246 2.91 18.63 1.73
N LYS A 247 2.71 19.95 1.89
CA LYS A 247 3.14 20.71 3.07
C LYS A 247 2.60 20.08 4.35
N GLY A 248 1.29 19.93 4.46
CA GLY A 248 0.65 19.38 5.65
C GLY A 248 1.16 17.97 5.94
N PHE A 249 1.20 17.09 4.93
CA PHE A 249 1.69 15.72 5.07
C PHE A 249 3.11 15.66 5.66
N LEU A 250 4.05 16.42 5.11
CA LEU A 250 5.44 16.46 5.58
C LEU A 250 5.57 17.08 6.98
N GLU A 251 4.82 18.14 7.27
CA GLU A 251 4.77 18.70 8.63
C GLU A 251 4.27 17.67 9.63
N GLY A 252 3.29 16.85 9.25
CA GLY A 252 2.77 15.77 10.07
C GLY A 252 3.84 14.76 10.42
N ILE A 253 4.58 14.29 9.42
CA ILE A 253 5.69 13.34 9.61
C ILE A 253 6.74 13.93 10.55
N ILE A 254 7.25 15.13 10.24
CA ILE A 254 8.35 15.72 11.00
C ILE A 254 7.91 16.07 12.42
N SER A 255 6.67 16.55 12.60
CA SER A 255 6.15 16.84 13.93
C SER A 255 6.09 15.59 14.80
N GLU A 256 5.66 14.46 14.24
CA GLU A 256 5.58 13.19 14.97
C GLU A 256 6.97 12.67 15.35
N ILE A 257 7.94 12.71 14.44
CA ILE A 257 9.31 12.24 14.72
C ILE A 257 10.02 13.13 15.73
N ALA A 258 9.83 14.46 15.63
CA ALA A 258 10.45 15.43 16.52
C ALA A 258 9.77 15.52 17.89
N GLY A 259 8.55 14.97 18.05
CA GLY A 259 7.76 15.08 19.29
C GLY A 259 7.27 16.51 19.59
N ARG A 260 7.22 17.39 18.58
CA ARG A 260 6.81 18.80 18.69
C ARG A 260 6.16 19.24 17.39
N ASP A 261 5.40 20.33 17.42
CA ASP A 261 4.76 20.83 16.21
C ASP A 261 5.76 21.57 15.30
N VAL A 262 5.68 21.29 14.00
CA VAL A 262 6.61 21.78 12.97
C VAL A 262 5.79 22.37 11.82
N VAL A 263 6.22 23.54 11.32
CA VAL A 263 5.56 24.25 10.21
C VAL A 263 6.58 24.58 9.11
N PHE A 264 6.26 24.19 7.88
CA PHE A 264 7.04 24.52 6.69
C PHE A 264 6.48 25.77 6.02
N ASP A 265 7.36 26.56 5.41
CA ASP A 265 6.94 27.47 4.35
C ASP A 265 7.43 26.97 3.00
N ILE A 266 6.67 27.34 1.97
CA ILE A 266 7.01 27.05 0.59
C ILE A 266 7.83 28.24 0.10
N VAL A 267 9.11 28.00 -0.15
CA VAL A 267 10.09 29.08 -0.39
C VAL A 267 10.33 29.30 -1.88
N SER A 268 10.06 28.30 -2.72
CA SER A 268 9.96 28.48 -4.17
C SER A 268 9.03 27.45 -4.78
N LYS A 269 8.35 27.83 -5.86
CA LYS A 269 7.43 27.00 -6.63
C LYS A 269 7.63 27.31 -8.11
N ASP A 270 7.99 26.29 -8.86
CA ASP A 270 8.03 26.29 -10.32
C ASP A 270 7.01 25.25 -10.81
N ASP A 271 6.60 25.28 -12.08
CA ASP A 271 5.52 24.43 -12.62
C ASP A 271 5.65 22.93 -12.29
N LYS A 272 6.88 22.44 -12.14
CA LYS A 272 7.19 21.02 -11.89
C LYS A 272 7.64 20.69 -10.47
N ASN A 273 8.10 21.68 -9.68
CA ASN A 273 8.81 21.46 -8.42
C ASN A 273 8.43 22.50 -7.36
N SER A 274 8.58 22.14 -6.09
CA SER A 274 8.55 23.13 -5.01
C SER A 274 9.68 22.87 -4.02
N GLN A 275 10.36 23.94 -3.59
CA GLN A 275 11.26 23.86 -2.44
C GLN A 275 10.50 24.30 -1.20
N MET A 276 10.45 23.42 -0.21
CA MET A 276 9.89 23.69 1.10
C MET A 276 11.03 23.85 2.09
N GLN A 277 11.00 24.93 2.85
CA GLN A 277 11.97 25.18 3.91
C GLN A 277 11.19 25.39 5.20
N LEU A 278 11.71 24.84 6.29
CA LEU A 278 11.19 25.17 7.60
C LEU A 278 11.48 26.64 7.87
N VAL A 279 10.44 27.40 8.18
CA VAL A 279 10.58 28.83 8.49
C VAL A 279 10.23 29.14 9.94
N SER A 280 9.60 28.23 10.70
CA SER A 280 9.20 28.56 12.07
C SER A 280 8.99 27.37 12.99
N GLN A 281 9.43 27.54 14.24
CA GLN A 281 9.07 26.74 15.41
C GLN A 281 8.04 27.51 16.24
N ARG A 282 6.96 26.85 16.66
CA ARG A 282 6.10 27.31 17.75
C ARG A 282 5.99 26.22 18.81
#